data_AF-A0A3M1RNI0-F1
#
_entry.id   AF-A0A3M1RNI0-F1
#
_cell.length_a   1.000
_cell.length_b   1.000
_cell.length_c   1.000
_cell.angle_alpha   90.00
_cell.angle_beta   90.00
_cell.angle_gamma   90.00
#
_symmetry.space_group_name_H-M   'P 1'
#
loop_
_entity.id
_entity.type
_entity.pdbx_description
1 polymer ?
#
loop_
_entity_poly.entity_id
_entity_poly.type
_entity_poly.pdbx_seq_one_letter_code
_entity_poly.pdbx_strand_id
1 'polypeptide(L)'
;MSGMNVRYKRVGFTFLEIMIALAIISIALIAALRAQSQSIRTAAEMAEKVKLLNMARMKMAEVELYGFPDTGEEEGEFEDYPGYKWKTEVKPVSSSLLGIDAGGIELSFDELRLVKLTIYDENKENILFELESLVAKKE
;
A
#
# COMPACT_ATOMS: atom_id res chain seq x y z
N MET A 1 -36.53 -63.62 43.75
CA MET A 1 -35.46 -62.59 43.74
C MET A 1 -35.88 -61.50 42.75
N SER A 2 -36.24 -60.32 43.25
CA SER A 2 -36.77 -59.22 42.44
C SER A 2 -35.62 -58.40 41.86
N GLY A 3 -35.52 -58.34 40.53
CA GLY A 3 -34.53 -57.52 39.83
C GLY A 3 -34.83 -56.03 40.00
N MET A 4 -33.84 -55.28 40.46
CA MET A 4 -33.92 -53.84 40.70
C MET A 4 -33.73 -53.11 39.37
N ASN A 5 -34.82 -52.60 38.80
CA ASN A 5 -34.79 -51.80 37.57
C ASN A 5 -34.37 -50.35 37.89
N VAL A 6 -33.15 -49.97 37.51
CA VAL A 6 -32.68 -48.59 37.58
C VAL A 6 -33.23 -47.82 36.38
N ARG A 7 -34.24 -46.96 36.60
CA ARG A 7 -34.73 -46.03 35.57
C ARG A 7 -33.76 -44.86 35.43
N TYR A 8 -33.04 -44.78 34.31
CA TYR A 8 -32.35 -43.55 33.91
C TYR A 8 -33.37 -42.48 33.55
N LYS A 9 -33.31 -41.33 34.24
CA LYS A 9 -34.16 -40.17 33.97
C LYS A 9 -33.59 -39.46 32.73
N ARG A 10 -34.29 -39.53 31.59
CA ARG A 10 -33.93 -38.72 30.41
C ARG A 10 -34.20 -37.25 30.74
N VAL A 11 -33.13 -36.47 30.88
CA VAL A 11 -33.19 -35.02 31.02
C VAL A 11 -33.25 -34.44 29.61
N GLY A 12 -34.32 -33.72 29.27
CA GLY A 12 -34.41 -33.00 27.99
C GLY A 12 -33.63 -31.70 28.05
N PHE A 13 -33.22 -31.17 26.89
CA PHE A 13 -32.62 -29.84 26.78
C PHE A 13 -33.55 -28.78 27.35
N THR A 14 -33.01 -27.88 28.18
CA THR A 14 -33.80 -26.79 28.75
C THR A 14 -33.85 -25.61 27.78
N PHE A 15 -34.92 -24.81 27.81
CA PHE A 15 -35.03 -23.59 26.99
C PHE A 15 -33.85 -22.64 27.23
N LEU A 16 -33.38 -22.55 28.48
CA LEU A 16 -32.21 -21.77 28.88
C LEU A 16 -30.94 -22.20 28.13
N GLU A 17 -30.77 -23.48 27.87
CA GLU A 17 -29.59 -24.04 27.21
C GLU A 17 -29.54 -23.65 25.72
N ILE A 18 -30.68 -23.66 25.02
CA ILE A 18 -30.78 -23.15 23.66
C ILE A 18 -30.50 -21.65 23.63
N MET A 19 -31.03 -20.87 24.58
CA MET A 19 -30.78 -19.44 24.66
C MET A 19 -29.29 -19.12 24.85
N ILE A 20 -28.61 -19.84 25.76
CA ILE A 20 -27.18 -19.68 25.98
C ILE A 20 -26.39 -20.08 24.73
N ALA A 21 -26.74 -21.21 24.09
CA ALA A 21 -26.08 -21.64 22.86
C ALA A 21 -26.22 -20.58 21.74
N LEU A 22 -27.41 -20.03 21.54
CA LEU A 22 -27.65 -18.97 20.57
C LEU A 22 -26.88 -17.68 20.91
N ALA A 23 -26.77 -17.33 22.19
CA ALA A 23 -25.97 -16.18 22.62
C ALA A 23 -24.49 -16.37 22.27
N ILE A 24 -23.92 -17.54 22.55
CA ILE A 24 -22.52 -17.87 22.22
C ILE A 24 -22.31 -17.85 20.70
N ILE A 25 -23.20 -18.48 19.92
CA ILE A 25 -23.12 -18.51 18.46
C ILE A 25 -23.17 -17.09 17.89
N SER A 26 -24.07 -16.26 18.40
CA SER A 26 -24.21 -14.87 17.94
C SER A 26 -22.93 -14.07 18.16
N ILE A 27 -22.31 -14.19 19.34
CA ILE A 27 -21.04 -13.53 19.66
C ILE A 27 -19.93 -14.02 18.71
N ALA A 28 -19.84 -15.34 18.49
CA ALA A 28 -18.84 -15.92 17.59
C ALA A 28 -19.02 -15.43 16.15
N LEU A 29 -20.27 -15.35 15.65
CA LEU A 29 -20.58 -14.84 14.32
C LEU A 29 -20.22 -13.35 14.18
N ILE A 30 -20.52 -12.52 15.18
CA ILE A 30 -20.13 -11.11 15.16
C ILE A 30 -18.60 -10.96 15.10
N ALA A 31 -17.85 -11.76 15.87
CA ALA A 31 -16.40 -11.76 15.84
C ALA A 31 -15.87 -12.16 14.45
N ALA A 32 -16.44 -13.21 13.84
CA ALA A 32 -16.07 -13.66 12.50
C ALA A 32 -16.36 -12.60 11.43
N LEU A 33 -17.54 -11.97 11.47
CA LEU A 33 -17.91 -10.89 10.55
C LEU A 33 -16.98 -9.68 10.69
N ARG A 34 -16.59 -9.32 11.93
CA ARG A 34 -15.62 -8.23 12.16
C ARG A 34 -14.26 -8.55 11.55
N ALA A 35 -13.77 -9.76 11.74
CA ALA A 35 -12.49 -10.19 11.16
C ALA A 35 -12.53 -10.13 9.62
N GLN A 36 -13.63 -10.59 9.01
CA GLN A 36 -13.80 -10.55 7.56
C GLN A 36 -13.92 -9.11 7.03
N SER A 37 -14.72 -8.26 7.67
CA SER A 37 -14.83 -6.85 7.32
C SER A 37 -13.49 -6.12 7.39
N GLN A 38 -12.67 -6.43 8.40
CA GLN A 38 -11.32 -5.88 8.50
C GLN A 38 -10.46 -6.30 7.30
N SER A 39 -10.49 -7.58 6.93
CA SER A 39 -9.75 -8.09 5.77
C SER A 39 -10.17 -7.38 4.47
N ILE A 40 -11.48 -7.16 4.26
CA ILE A 40 -12.00 -6.44 3.08
C ILE A 40 -11.51 -4.99 3.05
N ARG A 41 -11.57 -4.29 4.19
CA ARG A 41 -11.06 -2.91 4.27
C ARG A 41 -9.58 -2.83 3.92
N THR A 42 -8.77 -3.70 4.50
CA THR A 42 -7.34 -3.76 4.17
C THR A 42 -7.11 -4.10 2.70
N ALA A 43 -7.87 -5.03 2.12
CA ALA A 43 -7.74 -5.36 0.70
C ALA A 43 -8.08 -4.15 -0.20
N ALA A 44 -9.10 -3.37 0.14
CA ALA A 44 -9.45 -2.14 -0.58
C ALA A 44 -8.34 -1.08 -0.49
N GLU A 45 -7.79 -0.85 0.70
CA GLU A 45 -6.66 0.06 0.93
C GLU A 45 -5.41 -0.38 0.12
N MET A 46 -5.15 -1.69 0.02
CA MET A 46 -4.04 -2.21 -0.78
C MET A 46 -4.28 -2.07 -2.28
N ALA A 47 -5.52 -2.27 -2.75
CA ALA A 47 -5.86 -2.09 -4.16
C ALA A 47 -5.62 -0.64 -4.61
N GLU A 48 -5.92 0.34 -3.76
CA GLU A 48 -5.62 1.75 -4.02
C GLU A 48 -4.11 2.01 -4.10
N LYS A 49 -3.32 1.46 -3.18
CA LYS A 49 -1.85 1.57 -3.23
C LYS A 49 -1.25 0.94 -4.49
N VAL A 50 -1.75 -0.23 -4.90
CA VAL A 50 -1.30 -0.89 -6.13
C VAL A 50 -1.63 -0.02 -7.36
N LYS A 51 -2.79 0.63 -7.37
CA LYS A 51 -3.17 1.57 -8.43
C LYS A 51 -2.17 2.74 -8.52
N LEU A 52 -1.89 3.40 -7.40
CA LEU A 52 -0.91 4.50 -7.33
C LEU A 52 0.50 4.05 -7.73
N LEU A 53 0.92 2.88 -7.27
CA LEU A 53 2.20 2.28 -7.66
C LEU A 53 2.25 2.03 -9.17
N ASN A 54 1.18 1.54 -9.78
CA ASN A 54 1.15 1.31 -11.22
C ASN A 54 1.28 2.63 -12.00
N MET A 55 0.56 3.68 -11.58
CA MET A 55 0.72 5.02 -12.16
C MET A 55 2.16 5.53 -12.03
N ALA A 56 2.76 5.37 -10.85
CA ALA A 56 4.14 5.77 -10.61
C ALA A 56 5.11 5.02 -11.52
N ARG A 57 4.94 3.70 -11.67
CA ARG A 57 5.78 2.87 -12.55
C ARG A 57 5.62 3.26 -14.02
N MET A 58 4.41 3.56 -14.48
CA MET A 58 4.17 4.04 -15.84
C MET A 58 4.91 5.36 -16.08
N LYS A 59 4.77 6.33 -15.18
CA LYS A 59 5.45 7.63 -15.33
C LYS A 59 6.97 7.50 -15.24
N MET A 60 7.49 6.68 -14.33
CA MET A 60 8.93 6.44 -14.27
C MET A 60 9.46 5.74 -15.51
N ALA A 61 8.71 4.80 -16.08
CA ALA A 61 9.09 4.16 -17.34
C ALA A 61 9.12 5.17 -18.50
N GLU A 62 8.21 6.15 -18.54
CA GLU A 62 8.28 7.26 -19.50
C GLU A 62 9.58 8.07 -19.34
N VAL A 63 9.93 8.42 -18.10
CA VAL A 63 11.17 9.16 -17.80
C VAL A 63 12.41 8.36 -18.20
N GLU A 64 12.43 7.05 -17.92
CA GLU A 64 13.51 6.14 -18.31
C GLU A 64 13.65 5.97 -19.84
N LEU A 65 12.55 6.06 -20.59
CA LEU A 65 12.59 6.01 -22.07
C LEU A 65 13.37 7.19 -22.66
N TYR A 66 13.34 8.37 -22.01
CA TYR A 66 14.17 9.51 -22.40
C TYR A 66 15.65 9.35 -22.01
N GLY A 67 15.99 8.32 -21.21
CA GLY A 67 17.35 7.91 -20.88
C GLY A 67 18.01 8.80 -19.81
N PHE A 68 18.28 10.06 -20.15
CA PHE A 68 18.92 11.01 -19.24
C PHE A 68 18.11 12.30 -19.19
N PRO A 69 17.08 12.38 -18.33
CA PRO A 69 16.17 13.51 -18.31
C PRO A 69 16.90 14.79 -17.91
N ASP A 70 16.52 15.92 -18.50
CA ASP A 70 17.05 17.22 -18.10
C ASP A 70 16.62 17.61 -16.68
N THR A 71 17.39 18.49 -16.06
CA THR A 71 17.12 18.97 -14.71
C THR A 71 15.93 19.91 -14.78
N GLY A 72 15.00 19.76 -13.85
CA GLY A 72 13.84 20.62 -13.79
C GLY A 72 12.67 19.96 -13.10
N GLU A 73 11.53 20.63 -13.19
CA GLU A 73 10.26 20.13 -12.70
C GLU A 73 9.30 20.00 -13.87
N GLU A 74 8.61 18.87 -13.94
CA GLU A 74 7.52 18.64 -14.87
C GLU A 74 6.27 18.29 -14.05
N GLU A 75 5.11 18.80 -14.44
CA GLU A 75 3.85 18.47 -13.79
C GLU A 75 2.74 18.27 -14.82
N GLY A 76 1.77 17.44 -14.45
CA GLY A 76 0.65 17.12 -15.32
C GLY A 76 -0.44 16.32 -14.62
N GLU A 77 -1.38 15.87 -15.43
CA GLU A 77 -2.44 14.94 -15.04
C GLU A 77 -2.21 13.59 -15.74
N PHE A 78 -2.70 12.51 -15.14
CA PHE A 78 -2.69 11.20 -15.79
C PHE A 78 -3.87 11.09 -16.76
N GLU A 79 -3.61 10.89 -18.06
CA GLU A 79 -4.67 10.75 -19.07
C GLU A 79 -5.64 9.61 -18.75
N ASP A 80 -5.11 8.45 -18.32
CA ASP A 80 -5.89 7.27 -17.97
C ASP A 80 -6.54 7.35 -16.56
N TYR A 81 -6.16 8.35 -15.75
CA TYR A 81 -6.61 8.49 -14.36
C TYR A 81 -6.99 9.94 -14.04
N PRO A 82 -8.16 10.40 -14.51
CA PRO A 82 -8.63 11.75 -14.23
C PRO A 82 -8.77 11.97 -12.70
N GLY A 83 -8.38 13.16 -12.25
CA GLY A 83 -8.37 13.52 -10.83
C GLY A 83 -7.10 13.12 -10.07
N TYR A 84 -6.09 12.57 -10.74
CA TYR A 84 -4.76 12.36 -10.16
C TYR A 84 -3.73 13.22 -10.89
N LYS A 85 -2.97 13.99 -10.11
CA LYS A 85 -1.93 14.86 -10.64
C LYS A 85 -0.55 14.32 -10.27
N TRP A 86 0.42 14.54 -11.14
CA TRP A 86 1.79 14.12 -10.89
C TRP A 86 2.75 15.31 -11.01
N LYS A 87 3.85 15.21 -10.28
CA LYS A 87 5.00 16.11 -10.39
C LYS A 87 6.27 15.27 -10.41
N THR A 88 7.14 15.54 -11.36
CA THR A 88 8.46 14.92 -11.48
C THR A 88 9.50 16.01 -11.27
N GLU A 89 10.45 15.80 -10.36
CA GLU A 89 11.54 16.70 -10.06
C GLU A 89 12.86 15.98 -10.33
N VAL A 90 13.68 16.53 -11.21
CA VAL A 90 14.96 15.96 -11.62
C VAL A 90 16.09 16.85 -11.12
N LYS A 91 16.89 16.30 -10.21
CA LYS A 91 18.03 16.98 -9.56
C LYS A 91 19.36 16.33 -9.93
N PRO A 92 20.44 17.11 -10.08
CA PRO A 92 21.76 16.55 -10.26
C PRO A 92 22.22 15.91 -8.94
N VAL A 93 22.89 14.76 -9.03
CA VAL A 93 23.49 14.13 -7.85
C VAL A 93 24.84 14.79 -7.57
N SER A 94 25.05 15.26 -6.34
CA SER A 94 26.33 15.81 -5.89
C SER A 94 26.96 14.93 -4.81
N SER A 95 28.28 15.01 -4.67
CA SER A 95 29.05 14.28 -3.64
C SER A 95 28.53 14.54 -2.22
N SER A 96 27.99 15.73 -1.97
CA SER A 96 27.38 16.13 -0.69
C SER A 96 26.10 15.35 -0.35
N LEU A 97 25.33 14.89 -1.35
CA LEU A 97 24.08 14.16 -1.13
C LEU A 97 24.31 12.70 -0.74
N LEU A 98 25.44 12.11 -1.13
CA LEU A 98 25.77 10.71 -0.86
C LEU A 98 26.62 10.52 0.42
N GLY A 99 26.92 11.60 1.15
CA GLY A 99 27.76 11.55 2.35
C GLY A 99 29.17 11.02 2.05
N ILE A 100 29.63 11.18 0.81
CA ILE A 100 30.97 10.78 0.40
C ILE A 100 31.85 12.01 0.48
N ASP A 101 32.52 12.15 1.61
CA ASP A 101 33.62 13.08 1.86
C ASP A 101 34.82 12.60 1.03
N ALA A 102 34.74 12.74 -0.29
CA ALA A 102 35.79 12.29 -1.19
C ALA A 102 37.03 13.16 -0.95
N GLY A 103 37.93 12.68 -0.09
CA GLY A 103 39.29 13.17 0.00
C GLY A 103 39.97 13.05 -1.36
N GLY A 104 39.86 14.10 -2.17
CA GLY A 104 40.60 14.29 -3.42
C GLY A 104 40.21 13.42 -4.62
N ILE A 105 39.11 12.66 -4.56
CA ILE A 105 38.59 11.96 -5.75
C ILE A 105 37.35 12.71 -6.24
N GLU A 106 37.56 13.54 -7.26
CA GLU A 106 36.49 14.18 -8.01
C GLU A 106 35.77 13.10 -8.84
N LEU A 107 34.89 12.34 -8.18
CA LEU A 107 34.00 11.42 -8.88
C LEU A 107 33.03 12.29 -9.69
N SER A 108 33.10 12.17 -11.01
CA SER A 108 32.14 12.83 -11.90
C SER A 108 30.77 12.20 -11.68
N PHE A 109 29.90 12.89 -10.94
CA PHE A 109 28.49 12.55 -10.80
C PHE A 109 27.63 13.18 -11.91
N ASP A 110 28.27 13.76 -12.94
CA ASP A 110 27.61 14.41 -14.09
C ASP A 110 26.72 13.44 -14.89
N GLU A 111 26.90 12.13 -14.67
CA GLU A 111 26.12 11.07 -15.30
C GLU A 111 24.97 10.55 -14.44
N LEU A 112 24.73 11.11 -13.24
CA LEU A 112 23.65 10.68 -12.34
C LEU A 112 22.62 11.79 -12.11
N ARG A 113 21.34 11.43 -12.26
CA ARG A 113 20.19 12.29 -11.95
C ARG A 113 19.33 11.61 -10.89
N LEU A 114 18.92 12.34 -9.87
CA LEU A 114 17.87 11.93 -8.95
C LEU A 114 16.52 12.37 -9.53
N VAL A 115 15.64 11.42 -9.77
CA VAL A 115 14.28 11.64 -10.23
C VAL A 115 13.33 11.36 -9.07
N LYS A 116 12.65 12.40 -8.62
CA LYS A 116 11.62 12.33 -7.59
C LYS A 116 10.25 12.48 -8.24
N LEU A 117 9.40 11.48 -8.05
CA LEU A 117 8.02 11.48 -8.52
C LEU A 117 7.07 11.58 -7.34
N THR A 118 6.15 12.54 -7.40
CA THR A 118 5.11 12.73 -6.40
C THR A 118 3.75 12.69 -7.09
N ILE A 119 2.83 11.90 -6.55
CA ILE A 119 1.44 11.79 -7.00
C ILE A 119 0.55 12.45 -5.96
N TYR A 120 -0.33 13.34 -6.44
CA TYR A 120 -1.26 14.11 -5.65
C TYR A 120 -2.70 13.75 -5.98
N ASP A 121 -3.60 14.12 -5.08
CA ASP A 121 -5.03 14.22 -5.37
C ASP A 121 -5.35 15.36 -6.35
N GLU A 122 -6.61 15.42 -6.80
CA GLU A 122 -7.09 16.40 -7.78
C GLU A 122 -6.80 17.85 -7.36
N ASN A 123 -6.86 18.14 -6.06
CA ASN A 123 -6.66 19.48 -5.51
C ASN A 123 -5.19 19.83 -5.27
N LYS A 124 -4.25 18.89 -5.46
CA LYS A 124 -2.85 19.00 -5.05
C LYS A 124 -2.66 19.31 -3.55
N GLU A 125 -3.64 18.98 -2.71
CA GLU A 125 -3.57 19.21 -1.25
C GLU A 125 -2.95 18.02 -0.52
N ASN A 126 -3.15 16.80 -1.04
CA ASN A 126 -2.68 15.58 -0.41
C ASN A 126 -1.69 14.84 -1.30
N ILE A 127 -0.52 14.51 -0.74
CA ILE A 127 0.44 13.59 -1.35
C ILE A 127 -0.08 12.16 -1.12
N LEU A 128 -0.40 11.47 -2.22
CA LEU A 128 -0.90 10.11 -2.19
C LEU A 128 0.22 9.08 -2.33
N PHE A 129 1.28 9.42 -3.06
CA PHE A 129 2.42 8.54 -3.29
C PHE A 129 3.68 9.34 -3.62
N GLU A 130 4.84 8.82 -3.23
CA GLU A 130 6.14 9.42 -3.50
C GLU A 130 7.17 8.33 -3.81
N LEU A 131 7.97 8.55 -4.84
CA LEU A 131 9.01 7.62 -5.29
C LEU A 131 10.26 8.41 -5.68
N GLU A 132 11.41 7.94 -5.25
CA GLU A 132 12.72 8.50 -5.62
C GLU A 132 13.54 7.43 -6.32
N SER A 133 14.13 7.76 -7.46
CA SER A 133 14.99 6.87 -8.23
C SER A 133 16.22 7.60 -8.74
N LEU A 134 17.32 6.85 -8.90
CA LEU A 134 18.54 7.34 -9.53
C LEU A 134 18.59 6.84 -10.96
N VAL A 135 18.75 7.76 -11.90
CA VAL A 135 18.89 7.47 -13.33
C VAL A 135 20.31 7.81 -13.74
N ALA A 136 20.99 6.83 -14.34
CA ALA A 136 22.33 7.01 -14.89
C ALA A 136 22.25 7.24 -16.40
N LYS A 137 23.14 8.09 -16.93
CA LYS A 137 23.34 8.25 -18.37
C LYS A 137 23.79 6.90 -18.96
N LYS A 138 23.06 6.40 -19.95
CA LYS A 138 23.42 5.17 -20.66
C LYS A 138 24.47 5.51 -21.72
N GLU A 139 25.61 4.82 -21.69
CA GLU A 139 26.70 4.92 -22.70
C GLU A 139 26.26 4.56 -24.12
#